data_AF-A0A7C8YVM1-F1
#
_entry.id   AF-A0A7C8YVM1-F1
#
_cell.length_a   1.000
_cell.length_b   1.000
_cell.length_c   1.000
_cell.angle_alpha   90.00
_cell.angle_beta   90.00
_cell.angle_gamma   90.00
#
_symmetry.space_group_name_H-M   'P 1'
#
loop_
_entity.id
_entity.type
_entity.pdbx_description
1 polymer ?
#
loop_
_entity_poly.entity_id
_entity_poly.type
_entity_poly.pdbx_seq_one_letter_code
_entity_poly.pdbx_strand_id
1 'polypeptide(L)'
;DCEPAIVAFNLAEEKFYEVPSPCLILSDRILFFHLAVLGGCLCLYNDTKNYVWVMTEYGVQKSWTMFKINEPESGEIRLLCSLGEEEVVLSRDDKKLAVYNVKKGNLKDIVVH
;
A
#
# COMPACT_ATOMS: atom_id res chain seq x y z
N ASP A 1 22.48 -14.05 -1.18
CA ASP A 1 21.60 -12.93 -1.53
C ASP A 1 20.18 -13.27 -1.14
N CYS A 2 19.53 -12.44 -0.34
CA CYS A 2 18.19 -12.69 0.19
C CYS A 2 17.23 -11.74 -0.52
N GLU A 3 16.28 -12.28 -1.28
CA GLU A 3 15.22 -11.48 -1.90
C GLU A 3 14.21 -11.06 -0.81
N PRO A 4 13.67 -9.84 -0.86
CA PRO A 4 12.65 -9.41 0.10
C PRO A 4 11.40 -10.29 -0.04
N ALA A 5 10.96 -10.90 1.06
CA ALA A 5 9.78 -11.75 1.12
C ALA A 5 8.69 -11.11 1.98
N ILE A 6 7.43 -11.35 1.60
CA ILE A 6 6.27 -11.07 2.45
C ILE A 6 5.94 -12.36 3.18
N VAL A 7 5.83 -12.29 4.50
CA VAL A 7 5.58 -13.47 5.32
C VAL A 7 4.35 -13.22 6.18
N ALA A 8 3.43 -14.18 6.19
CA ALA A 8 2.27 -14.21 7.06
C ALA A 8 2.49 -15.20 8.20
N PHE A 9 2.09 -14.82 9.42
CA PHE A 9 2.07 -15.73 10.57
C PHE A 9 0.66 -16.28 10.76
N ASN A 10 0.49 -17.60 10.62
CA ASN A 10 -0.78 -18.26 10.89
C ASN A 10 -0.90 -18.55 12.38
N LEU A 11 -1.85 -17.88 13.05
CA LEU A 11 -2.11 -18.05 14.48
C LEU A 11 -2.63 -19.44 14.88
N ALA A 12 -3.34 -20.13 13.98
CA ALA A 12 -3.91 -21.45 14.28
C ALA A 12 -2.86 -22.56 14.25
N GLU A 13 -1.84 -22.41 13.41
CA GLU A 13 -0.79 -23.41 13.20
C GLU A 13 0.56 -23.01 13.82
N GLU A 14 0.66 -21.76 14.29
CA GLU A 14 1.90 -21.14 14.80
C GLU A 14 3.07 -21.24 13.81
N LYS A 15 2.77 -21.06 12.52
CA LYS A 15 3.73 -21.20 11.42
C LYS A 15 3.75 -19.96 10.52
N PHE A 16 4.91 -19.73 9.92
CA PHE A 16 5.11 -18.70 8.93
C PHE A 16 4.91 -19.27 7.52
N TYR A 17 4.25 -18.49 6.67
CA TYR A 17 4.00 -18.81 5.27
C TYR A 17 4.42 -17.64 4.40
N GLU A 18 5.06 -17.93 3.28
CA GLU A 18 5.35 -16.91 2.28
C GLU A 18 4.07 -16.50 1.56
N VAL A 19 3.89 -15.19 1.41
CA VAL A 19 2.82 -14.59 0.61
C VAL A 19 3.43 -14.16 -0.72
N PRO A 20 2.86 -14.57 -1.86
CA PRO A 20 3.41 -14.22 -3.16
C PRO A 20 3.47 -12.70 -3.35
N SER A 21 4.65 -12.18 -3.70
CA SER A 21 4.86 -10.77 -4.03
C SER A 21 4.41 -10.46 -5.47
N PRO A 22 4.07 -9.19 -5.80
CA PRO A 22 3.83 -8.78 -7.18
C PRO A 22 5.11 -8.97 -8.02
N CYS A 23 5.02 -9.65 -9.16
CA CYS A 23 6.17 -9.96 -10.04
C CYS A 23 7.07 -8.75 -10.37
N LEU A 24 6.51 -7.54 -10.42
CA LEU A 24 7.22 -6.31 -10.82
C LEU A 24 8.13 -5.73 -9.72
N ILE A 25 8.05 -6.21 -8.48
CA ILE A 25 8.92 -5.72 -7.39
C ILE A 25 10.36 -6.23 -7.52
N LEU A 26 10.56 -7.34 -8.24
CA LEU A 26 11.85 -8.05 -8.31
C LEU A 26 12.89 -7.39 -9.23
N SER A 27 12.48 -6.51 -10.17
CA SER A 27 13.41 -5.95 -11.16
C SER A 27 14.20 -4.73 -10.67
N ASP A 28 13.66 -3.92 -9.76
CA ASP A 28 14.24 -2.60 -9.45
C ASP A 28 14.91 -2.48 -8.07
N ARG A 29 15.08 -3.59 -7.31
CA ARG A 29 15.68 -3.57 -5.95
C ARG A 29 15.16 -2.39 -5.10
N ILE A 30 13.87 -2.07 -5.19
CA ILE A 30 13.35 -0.88 -4.51
C ILE A 30 13.17 -1.21 -3.03
N LEU A 31 13.97 -0.56 -2.20
CA LEU A 31 14.20 -0.93 -0.79
C LEU A 31 13.15 -0.39 0.21
N PHE A 32 12.14 0.35 -0.26
CA PHE A 32 11.20 1.05 0.61
C PHE A 32 9.77 0.70 0.24
N PHE A 33 9.31 -0.46 0.74
CA PHE A 33 7.91 -0.84 0.69
C PHE A 33 7.32 -0.86 2.10
N HIS A 34 6.14 -0.28 2.25
CA HIS A 34 5.34 -0.36 3.47
C HIS A 34 4.14 -1.27 3.25
N LEU A 35 3.83 -2.11 4.23
CA LEU A 35 2.58 -2.87 4.25
C LEU A 35 1.44 -1.99 4.76
N ALA A 36 0.28 -2.10 4.12
CA ALA A 36 -0.94 -1.42 4.52
C ALA A 36 -2.16 -2.34 4.29
N VAL A 37 -3.31 -1.92 4.81
CA VAL A 37 -4.60 -2.58 4.56
C VAL A 37 -5.59 -1.55 4.06
N LEU A 38 -6.13 -1.76 2.85
CA LEU A 38 -7.14 -0.90 2.24
C LEU A 38 -8.35 -1.76 1.84
N GLY A 39 -9.55 -1.42 2.32
CA GLY A 39 -10.76 -2.18 2.00
C GLY A 39 -10.68 -3.67 2.38
N GLY A 40 -9.88 -4.01 3.40
CA GLY A 40 -9.62 -5.40 3.80
C GLY A 40 -8.59 -6.15 2.93
N CYS A 41 -8.03 -5.52 1.90
CA CYS A 41 -7.01 -6.11 1.05
C CYS A 41 -5.60 -5.78 1.56
N LEU A 42 -4.66 -6.73 1.43
CA LEU A 42 -3.25 -6.50 1.68
C LEU A 42 -2.67 -5.56 0.61
N CYS A 43 -1.92 -4.55 1.04
CA CYS A 43 -1.31 -3.58 0.13
C CYS A 43 0.19 -3.42 0.37
N LEU A 44 0.92 -3.13 -0.70
CA LEU A 44 2.32 -2.69 -0.66
C LEU A 44 2.42 -1.28 -1.22
N TYR A 45 2.97 -0.37 -0.43
CA TYR A 45 3.17 1.01 -0.81
C TYR A 45 4.64 1.32 -1.05
N ASN A 46 4.96 1.88 -2.22
CA ASN A 46 6.28 2.38 -2.56
C ASN A 46 6.32 3.89 -2.37
N ASP A 47 7.03 4.36 -1.34
CA ASP A 47 7.15 5.78 -0.98
C ASP A 47 7.89 6.62 -2.04
N THR A 48 8.78 5.99 -2.81
CA THR A 48 9.66 6.66 -3.75
C THR A 48 8.95 6.94 -5.08
N LYS A 49 8.02 6.06 -5.46
CA LYS A 49 7.29 6.13 -6.73
C LYS A 49 5.80 6.43 -6.57
N ASN A 50 5.31 6.45 -5.33
CA ASN A 50 3.91 6.59 -4.95
C ASN A 50 3.02 5.53 -5.61
N TYR A 51 3.54 4.30 -5.76
CA TYR A 51 2.76 3.16 -6.26
C TYR A 51 2.18 2.36 -5.11
N VAL A 52 0.90 2.04 -5.22
CA VAL A 52 0.19 1.15 -4.30
C VAL A 52 -0.17 -0.11 -5.06
N TRP A 53 0.33 -1.24 -4.59
CA TRP A 53 -0.11 -2.57 -5.02
C TRP A 53 -1.18 -3.09 -4.08
N VAL A 54 -2.23 -3.69 -4.61
CA VAL A 54 -3.36 -4.24 -3.85
C VAL A 54 -3.58 -5.69 -4.24
N MET A 55 -3.52 -6.60 -3.27
CA MET A 55 -3.83 -8.02 -3.45
C MET A 55 -5.34 -8.22 -3.34
N THR A 56 -6.01 -8.30 -4.50
CA THR A 56 -7.48 -8.40 -4.55
C THR A 56 -8.00 -9.78 -4.14
N GLU A 57 -7.15 -10.81 -4.23
CA GLU A 57 -7.42 -12.15 -3.73
C GLU A 57 -6.22 -12.65 -2.92
N TYR A 58 -6.44 -12.92 -1.63
CA TYR A 58 -5.36 -13.24 -0.71
C TYR A 58 -4.58 -14.50 -1.12
N GLY A 59 -3.26 -14.39 -1.16
CA GLY A 59 -2.36 -15.49 -1.57
C GLY A 59 -2.27 -15.73 -3.08
N VAL A 60 -3.03 -15.02 -3.92
CA VAL A 60 -3.01 -15.22 -5.37
C VAL A 60 -2.14 -14.16 -6.04
N GLN A 61 -0.95 -14.56 -6.53
CA GLN A 61 0.03 -13.64 -7.13
C GLN A 61 -0.52 -12.83 -8.31
N LYS A 62 -1.39 -13.41 -9.13
CA LYS A 62 -1.96 -12.72 -10.31
C LYS A 62 -3.05 -11.71 -9.95
N SER A 63 -3.51 -11.70 -8.69
CA SER A 63 -4.55 -10.79 -8.21
C SER A 63 -4.03 -9.41 -7.82
N TRP A 64 -2.70 -9.24 -7.78
CA TRP A 64 -2.07 -7.96 -7.51
C TRP A 64 -2.41 -6.96 -8.61
N THR A 65 -3.10 -5.89 -8.22
CA THR A 65 -3.36 -4.73 -9.08
C THR A 65 -2.60 -3.52 -8.55
N MET A 66 -2.39 -2.48 -9.36
CA MET A 66 -1.59 -1.32 -8.98
C MET A 66 -2.30 -0.01 -9.37
N PHE A 67 -2.22 0.98 -8.50
CA PHE A 67 -2.52 2.37 -8.82
C PHE A 67 -1.42 3.31 -8.34
N LYS A 68 -1.39 4.53 -8.88
CA LYS A 68 -0.44 5.58 -8.49
C LYS A 68 -1.17 6.67 -7.72
N ILE A 69 -0.57 7.14 -6.64
CA ILE A 69 -1.00 8.36 -5.95
C ILE A 69 -0.34 9.56 -6.65
N ASN A 70 -1.16 10.38 -7.29
CA ASN A 70 -0.71 11.60 -7.96
C ASN A 70 -0.64 12.73 -6.94
N GLU A 71 0.48 12.83 -6.22
CA GLU A 71 0.70 13.89 -5.24
C GLU A 71 1.67 14.95 -5.79
N PRO A 72 1.32 16.26 -5.72
CA PRO A 72 2.16 17.33 -6.25
C PRO A 72 3.34 17.71 -5.34
N GLU A 73 3.32 17.34 -4.05
CA GLU A 73 4.35 17.70 -3.08
C GLU A 73 5.28 16.52 -2.79
N SER A 74 6.58 16.80 -2.62
CA SER A 74 7.57 15.83 -2.17
C SER A 74 7.48 15.70 -0.63
N GLY A 75 7.16 14.51 -0.13
CA GLY A 75 7.08 14.23 1.31
C GLY A 75 6.87 12.74 1.60
N GLU A 76 7.01 12.34 2.86
CA GLU A 76 6.69 10.97 3.28
C GLU A 76 5.17 10.81 3.33
N ILE A 77 4.64 9.84 2.57
CA ILE A 77 3.21 9.50 2.59
C ILE A 77 3.07 8.18 3.32
N ARG A 78 2.13 8.12 4.28
CA ARG A 78 1.74 6.86 4.92
C ARG A 78 0.27 6.58 4.62
N LEU A 79 0.00 5.42 4.03
CA LEU A 79 -1.37 4.93 3.89
C LEU A 79 -1.91 4.54 5.27
N LEU A 80 -3.07 5.08 5.65
CA LEU A 80 -3.67 4.79 6.95
C LEU A 80 -4.79 3.76 6.84
N CYS A 81 -5.83 4.08 6.04
CA CYS A 81 -6.99 3.23 5.87
C CYS A 81 -7.82 3.64 4.66
N SER A 82 -8.79 2.80 4.28
CA SER A 82 -9.83 3.14 3.31
C SER A 82 -10.96 3.95 3.95
N LEU A 83 -11.43 4.99 3.25
CA LEU A 83 -12.65 5.74 3.55
C LEU A 83 -13.66 5.44 2.43
N GLY A 84 -14.42 4.35 2.57
CA GLY A 84 -15.25 3.85 1.47
C GLY A 84 -14.45 3.11 0.39
N GLU A 85 -15.09 2.84 -0.75
CA GLU A 85 -14.52 1.98 -1.80
C GLU A 85 -13.44 2.68 -2.64
N GLU A 86 -13.62 3.97 -2.91
CA GLU A 86 -12.78 4.72 -3.84
C GLU A 86 -11.86 5.74 -3.15
N GLU A 87 -11.87 5.81 -1.80
CA GLU A 87 -11.10 6.82 -1.07
C GLU A 87 -10.16 6.20 -0.04
N VAL A 88 -8.96 6.79 0.07
CA VAL A 88 -7.89 6.35 0.96
C VAL A 88 -7.47 7.53 1.82
N VAL A 89 -7.37 7.31 3.13
CA VAL A 89 -6.81 8.27 4.08
C VAL A 89 -5.30 8.12 4.11
N LEU A 90 -4.62 9.25 3.97
CA LEU A 90 -3.18 9.37 3.91
C LEU A 90 -2.69 10.31 5.01
N SER A 91 -1.55 10.00 5.62
CA SER A 91 -0.73 10.94 6.39
C SER A 91 0.37 11.49 5.49
N ARG A 92 0.64 12.79 5.57
CA ARG A 92 1.75 13.48 4.89
C ARG A 92 2.68 14.09 5.94
N ASP A 93 3.95 13.69 5.89
CA ASP A 93 5.02 14.08 6.82
C ASP A 93 4.63 13.93 8.30
N ASP A 94 3.72 13.00 8.62
CA ASP A 94 3.14 12.80 9.94
C ASP A 94 2.53 14.08 10.58
N LYS A 95 2.14 15.05 9.75
CA LYS A 95 1.62 16.36 10.17
C LYS A 95 0.24 16.68 9.63
N LYS A 96 -0.07 16.23 8.40
CA LYS A 96 -1.33 16.54 7.72
C LYS A 96 -2.02 15.26 7.30
N LEU A 97 -3.34 15.24 7.45
CA LEU A 97 -4.17 14.18 6.91
C LEU A 97 -4.80 14.63 5.59
N ALA A 98 -5.00 13.68 4.69
CA ALA A 98 -5.70 13.90 3.44
C ALA A 98 -6.50 12.67 3.00
N VAL A 99 -7.55 12.90 2.22
CA VAL A 99 -8.29 11.85 1.50
C VAL A 99 -7.88 11.89 0.04
N TYR A 100 -7.41 10.77 -0.49
CA TYR A 100 -7.17 10.58 -1.91
C TYR A 100 -8.28 9.74 -2.52
N ASN A 101 -8.91 10.26 -3.57
CA ASN A 101 -9.87 9.49 -4.36
C ASN A 101 -9.13 8.78 -5.50
N VAL A 102 -9.10 7.44 -5.44
CA VAL A 102 -8.34 6.58 -6.35
C VAL A 102 -8.81 6.72 -7.79
N LYS A 103 -10.11 6.93 -8.02
CA LYS A 103 -10.71 7.03 -9.35
C LYS A 103 -10.54 8.40 -9.99
N LYS A 104 -10.72 9.46 -9.21
CA LYS A 104 -10.55 10.84 -9.65
C LYS A 104 -9.08 11.25 -9.70
N GLY A 105 -8.21 10.55 -8.96
CA GLY A 105 -6.80 10.84 -8.88
C GLY A 105 -6.51 12.18 -8.20
N ASN A 106 -7.34 12.59 -7.24
CA ASN A 106 -7.21 13.87 -6.55
C ASN A 106 -7.18 13.71 -5.03
N LEU A 107 -6.62 14.72 -4.38
CA LEU A 107 -6.36 14.76 -2.95
C LEU A 107 -7.11 15.93 -2.30
N LYS A 108 -7.65 15.70 -1.10
CA LYS A 108 -8.35 16.70 -0.29
C LYS A 108 -7.81 16.69 1.14
N ASP A 109 -7.39 17.83 1.64
CA ASP A 109 -6.90 17.97 3.01
C ASP A 109 -8.03 17.74 4.01
N ILE A 110 -7.71 17.05 5.12
CA ILE A 110 -8.61 16.90 6.27
C ILE A 110 -8.18 17.91 7.33
N VAL A 111 -9.13 18.72 7.79
CA VAL A 111 -8.93 19.59 8.96
C VAL A 111 -9.37 18.82 10.20
N VAL A 112 -8.43 18.59 11.11
CA VAL A 112 -8.71 18.04 12.45
C VAL A 112 -8.90 19.22 13.39
N HIS A 113 -10.02 19.23 14.12
CA HIS A 113 -10.35 20.25 15.12
C HIS A 113 -9.97 19.79 16.53
#